data_AF-A0A1S3ML23-F1
#
_entry.id   AF-A0A1S3ML23-F1
#
_cell.length_a   1.000
_cell.length_b   1.000
_cell.length_c   1.000
_cell.angle_alpha   90.00
_cell.angle_beta   90.00
_cell.angle_gamma   90.00
#
_symmetry.space_group_name_H-M   'P 1'
#
loop_
_entity.id
_entity.type
_entity.pdbx_description
1 polymer ?
#
loop_
_entity_poly.entity_id
_entity_poly.type
_entity_poly.pdbx_seq_one_letter_code
_entity_poly.pdbx_strand_id
1 'polypeptide(L)'
;MTDQGEPWRGSGGPEEEELPQMDGSCDACEPDEAQQATQGEHREHEIITLREAYVWQKSREGYDLLGCTQNMADHIKTKWTNPEMSTEQLEAYVNSQFDELHRLVRLEEKRTLHLVDLKEAFLTAAAAEKIAEITVHTERLQEEMACITQQLGQLDQAEAQPGAGVAALAQGGPCPRPAQRDIEARPRLPEPRRDPQDPMDYGEGGSRSSMGHAP
;
A
#
# COMPACT_ATOMS: atom_id res chain seq x y z
N MET A 1 -44.83 -33.25 12.44
CA MET A 1 -43.97 -34.27 13.04
C MET A 1 -42.88 -34.60 12.03
N THR A 2 -41.63 -34.23 12.36
CA THR A 2 -40.31 -34.77 11.91
C THR A 2 -40.10 -35.08 10.42
N ASP A 3 -39.28 -34.35 9.65
CA ASP A 3 -37.79 -34.20 9.69
C ASP A 3 -37.00 -35.49 9.41
N GLN A 4 -35.81 -35.31 8.82
CA GLN A 4 -34.76 -36.24 8.34
C GLN A 4 -34.82 -36.53 6.83
N GLY A 5 -33.88 -36.12 5.96
CA GLY A 5 -32.51 -35.65 6.16
C GLY A 5 -31.59 -36.56 5.36
N GLU A 6 -31.06 -36.13 4.21
CA GLU A 6 -30.02 -36.87 3.47
C GLU A 6 -28.82 -35.99 3.10
N PRO A 7 -27.58 -36.53 3.17
CA PRO A 7 -26.36 -35.75 3.20
C PRO A 7 -25.57 -35.80 1.88
N TRP A 8 -24.92 -34.68 1.55
CA TRP A 8 -23.92 -34.62 0.48
C TRP A 8 -22.55 -35.14 0.95
N ARG A 9 -21.94 -36.07 0.20
CA ARG A 9 -20.49 -36.11 -0.13
C ARG A 9 -20.19 -37.23 -1.12
N GLY A 10 -19.68 -36.92 -2.31
CA GLY A 10 -18.23 -36.97 -2.63
C GLY A 10 -18.04 -38.09 -3.68
N SER A 11 -17.07 -38.14 -4.57
CA SER A 11 -15.94 -37.30 -4.98
C SER A 11 -15.49 -37.89 -6.33
N GLY A 12 -14.89 -37.09 -7.21
CA GLY A 12 -14.24 -37.62 -8.41
C GLY A 12 -13.99 -36.54 -9.44
N GLY A 13 -12.84 -35.86 -9.33
CA GLY A 13 -12.35 -34.97 -10.39
C GLY A 13 -12.00 -35.74 -11.65
N PRO A 14 -11.77 -35.02 -12.75
CA PRO A 14 -10.44 -35.09 -13.33
C PRO A 14 -9.83 -33.72 -13.68
N GLU A 15 -8.52 -33.70 -13.50
CA GLU A 15 -7.52 -33.16 -14.41
C GLU A 15 -7.44 -31.63 -14.58
N GLU A 16 -6.57 -31.10 -13.74
CA GLU A 16 -5.57 -30.05 -13.96
C GLU A 16 -5.28 -29.74 -15.45
N GLU A 17 -6.11 -28.90 -16.07
CA GLU A 17 -5.66 -28.08 -17.20
C GLU A 17 -5.16 -26.73 -16.66
N GLU A 18 -3.85 -26.62 -16.73
CA GLU A 18 -2.96 -25.46 -16.55
C GLU A 18 -3.64 -24.10 -16.74
N LEU A 19 -4.10 -23.50 -15.64
CA LEU A 19 -4.64 -22.14 -15.64
C LEU A 19 -3.49 -21.12 -15.79
N PRO A 20 -3.68 -20.07 -16.60
CA PRO A 20 -2.63 -19.12 -16.94
C PRO A 20 -2.10 -18.41 -15.69
N GLN A 21 -0.79 -18.46 -15.51
CA GLN A 21 -0.07 -17.71 -14.49
C GLN A 21 -0.33 -16.22 -14.71
N MET A 22 -1.01 -15.56 -13.76
CA MET A 22 -1.16 -14.11 -13.76
C MET A 22 0.23 -13.47 -13.60
N ASP A 23 0.61 -12.68 -14.60
CA ASP A 23 1.94 -12.14 -14.86
C ASP A 23 2.20 -10.77 -14.21
N GLY A 24 1.30 -10.30 -13.37
CA GLY A 24 1.48 -9.05 -12.62
C GLY A 24 1.21 -7.77 -13.42
N SER A 25 0.42 -7.82 -14.50
CA SER A 25 0.03 -6.61 -15.25
C SER A 25 -1.09 -5.83 -14.54
N CYS A 26 -0.93 -4.51 -14.44
CA CYS A 26 -1.93 -3.56 -13.97
C CYS A 26 -2.70 -2.99 -15.19
N ASP A 27 -4.03 -3.15 -15.23
CA ASP A 27 -4.88 -2.68 -16.36
C ASP A 27 -4.95 -1.15 -16.51
N ALA A 28 -4.41 -0.38 -15.55
CA ALA A 28 -4.34 1.08 -15.60
C ALA A 28 -3.03 1.60 -16.21
N CYS A 29 -2.00 0.75 -16.30
CA CYS A 29 -0.79 1.05 -17.07
C CYS A 29 -1.00 0.45 -18.47
N GLU A 30 -0.71 1.20 -19.54
CA GLU A 30 -0.52 0.50 -20.82
C GLU A 30 0.60 -0.53 -20.60
N PRO A 31 0.46 -1.78 -21.08
CA PRO A 31 1.38 -2.88 -20.74
C PRO A 31 2.86 -2.55 -21.03
N ASP A 32 3.11 -1.63 -21.97
CA ASP A 32 4.45 -1.14 -22.32
C ASP A 32 5.09 -0.22 -21.25
N GLU A 33 4.33 0.49 -20.42
CA GLU A 33 4.90 1.48 -19.48
C GLU A 33 5.57 0.83 -18.26
N ALA A 34 4.95 -0.23 -17.70
CA ALA A 34 5.53 -0.99 -16.59
C ALA A 34 6.67 -1.93 -17.06
N GLN A 35 6.58 -2.44 -18.29
CA GLN A 35 7.60 -3.29 -18.89
C GLN A 35 8.87 -2.52 -19.26
N GLN A 36 8.76 -1.25 -19.68
CA GLN A 36 9.93 -0.41 -19.98
C GLN A 36 10.86 -0.23 -18.76
N ALA A 37 10.32 -0.15 -17.54
CA ALA A 37 11.11 -0.03 -16.32
C ALA A 37 11.94 -1.30 -16.01
N THR A 38 11.48 -2.48 -16.44
CA THR A 38 12.16 -3.78 -16.20
C THR A 38 12.99 -4.27 -17.38
N GLN A 39 12.76 -3.74 -18.58
CA GLN A 39 13.45 -4.18 -19.82
C GLN A 39 14.47 -3.17 -20.36
N GLY A 40 14.52 -1.93 -19.82
CA GLY A 40 15.45 -0.87 -20.21
C GLY A 40 16.74 -0.80 -19.38
N GLU A 41 17.39 0.37 -19.34
CA GLU A 41 18.67 0.63 -18.64
C GLU A 41 18.64 0.35 -17.13
N HIS A 42 17.44 0.14 -16.55
CA HIS A 42 17.24 -0.16 -15.14
C HIS A 42 17.04 -1.65 -14.84
N ARG A 43 17.24 -2.55 -15.81
CA ARG A 43 17.07 -4.00 -15.63
C ARG A 43 17.95 -4.60 -14.52
N GLU A 44 19.09 -3.97 -14.22
CA GLU A 44 20.00 -4.39 -13.13
C GLU A 44 19.68 -3.70 -11.79
N HIS A 45 18.80 -2.70 -11.77
CA HIS A 45 18.39 -2.04 -10.55
C HIS A 45 17.26 -2.82 -9.87
N GLU A 46 17.43 -3.08 -8.58
CA GLU A 46 16.36 -3.63 -7.74
C GLU A 46 15.24 -2.60 -7.64
N ILE A 47 14.08 -2.92 -8.24
CA ILE A 47 12.88 -2.10 -8.15
C ILE A 47 12.21 -2.41 -6.81
N ILE A 48 12.17 -1.41 -5.93
CA ILE A 48 11.47 -1.46 -4.65
C ILE A 48 10.22 -0.58 -4.69
N THR A 49 9.21 -0.97 -3.92
CA THR A 49 7.99 -0.19 -3.73
C THR A 49 8.26 1.10 -2.93
N LEU A 50 7.35 2.09 -3.05
CA LEU A 50 7.43 3.32 -2.25
C LEU A 50 7.43 3.04 -0.73
N ARG A 51 6.74 1.98 -0.29
CA ARG A 51 6.73 1.53 1.10
C ARG A 51 8.09 1.01 1.54
N GLU A 52 8.72 0.18 0.72
CA GLU A 52 10.06 -0.36 0.99
C GLU A 52 11.10 0.75 1.02
N ALA A 53 11.04 1.70 0.08
CA ALA A 53 11.88 2.88 0.08
C ALA A 53 11.71 3.72 1.36
N TYR A 54 10.47 3.91 1.82
CA TYR A 54 10.18 4.60 3.08
C TYR A 54 10.78 3.87 4.29
N VAL A 55 10.59 2.55 4.40
CA VAL A 55 11.12 1.74 5.51
C VAL A 55 12.65 1.76 5.51
N TRP A 56 13.26 1.56 4.34
CA TRP A 56 14.70 1.64 4.17
C TRP A 56 15.25 3.00 4.61
N GLN A 57 14.69 4.10 4.11
CA GLN A 57 15.14 5.45 4.45
C GLN A 57 14.94 5.76 5.93
N LYS A 58 13.84 5.29 6.54
CA LYS A 58 13.56 5.44 7.98
C LYS A 58 14.55 4.67 8.84
N SER A 59 14.99 3.49 8.40
CA SER A 59 15.92 2.63 9.14
C SER A 59 17.35 3.19 9.21
N ARG A 60 17.69 4.13 8.33
CA ARG A 60 18.99 4.79 8.34
C ARG A 60 19.10 5.75 9.50
N GLU A 61 20.20 5.68 10.24
CA GLU A 61 20.51 6.62 11.32
C GLU A 61 20.68 8.04 10.76
N GLY A 62 20.12 9.03 11.47
CA GLY A 62 20.31 10.45 11.16
C GLY A 62 21.46 11.02 11.99
N TYR A 63 21.87 12.25 11.68
CA TYR A 63 22.85 12.96 12.50
C TYR A 63 22.24 13.36 13.85
N ASP A 64 22.91 13.01 14.94
CA ASP A 64 22.63 13.57 16.27
C ASP A 64 23.12 15.02 16.33
N LEU A 65 22.28 15.95 15.88
CA LEU A 65 22.60 17.37 15.85
C LEU A 65 22.90 17.93 17.25
N LEU A 66 22.26 17.39 18.30
CA LEU A 66 22.49 17.82 19.67
C LEU A 66 23.89 17.41 20.13
N GLY A 67 24.24 16.13 19.94
CA GLY A 67 25.58 15.62 20.22
C GLY A 67 26.67 16.33 19.41
N CYS A 68 26.41 16.59 18.12
CA CYS A 68 27.32 17.34 17.26
C CYS A 68 27.52 18.78 17.75
N THR A 69 26.45 19.45 18.18
CA THR A 69 26.53 20.82 18.73
C THR A 69 27.31 20.84 20.04
N GLN A 70 27.11 19.84 20.91
CA GLN A 70 27.85 19.71 22.16
C GLN A 70 29.34 19.46 21.91
N ASN A 71 29.66 18.54 21.00
CA ASN A 71 31.04 18.24 20.61
C ASN A 71 31.73 19.47 20.02
N MET A 72 31.04 20.21 19.15
CA MET A 72 31.51 21.49 18.62
C MET A 72 31.83 22.49 19.74
N ALA A 73 30.94 22.64 20.73
CA ALA A 73 31.16 23.55 21.85
C ALA A 73 32.41 23.18 22.66
N ASP A 74 32.62 21.89 22.92
CA ASP A 74 33.79 21.39 23.64
C ASP A 74 35.09 21.61 22.85
N HIS A 75 35.04 21.40 21.55
CA HIS A 75 36.17 21.67 20.65
C HIS A 75 36.54 23.16 20.60
N ILE A 76 35.54 24.05 20.46
CA ILE A 76 35.74 25.50 20.49
C ILE A 76 36.34 25.92 21.83
N LYS A 77 35.78 25.44 22.95
CA LYS A 77 36.27 25.74 24.30
C LYS A 77 37.72 25.31 24.51
N THR A 78 38.10 24.16 23.98
CA THR A 78 39.46 23.64 24.03
C THR A 78 40.42 24.55 23.25
N LYS A 79 40.04 24.97 22.04
CA LYS A 79 40.85 25.88 21.20
C LYS A 79 40.93 27.29 21.76
N TRP A 80 39.86 27.78 22.38
CA TRP A 80 39.82 29.09 23.04
C TRP A 80 40.82 29.22 24.19
N THR A 81 41.14 28.11 24.86
CA THR A 81 42.08 28.08 25.98
C THR A 81 43.54 27.94 25.52
N ASN A 82 43.81 27.83 24.21
CA ASN A 82 45.14 27.66 23.67
C ASN A 82 45.90 29.00 23.55
N PRO A 83 46.99 29.22 24.29
CA PRO A 83 47.76 30.46 24.24
C PRO A 83 48.58 30.65 22.94
N GLU A 84 48.77 29.61 22.12
CA GLU A 84 49.54 29.71 20.87
C GLU A 84 48.71 30.15 19.66
N MET A 85 47.39 30.24 19.79
CA MET A 85 46.48 30.53 18.68
C MET A 85 46.19 32.04 18.58
N SER A 86 46.29 32.61 17.37
CA SER A 86 45.89 34.00 17.15
C SER A 86 44.36 34.16 17.13
N THR A 87 43.88 35.39 17.33
CA THR A 87 42.45 35.71 17.28
C THR A 87 41.85 35.44 15.90
N GLU A 88 42.56 35.77 14.83
CA GLU A 88 42.12 35.54 13.44
C GLU A 88 42.02 34.04 13.13
N GLN A 89 42.99 33.25 13.60
CA GLN A 89 42.95 31.79 13.46
C GLN A 89 41.78 31.19 14.24
N LEU A 90 41.50 31.71 15.44
CA LEU A 90 40.39 31.25 16.27
C LEU A 90 39.04 31.56 15.63
N GLU A 91 38.87 32.78 15.08
CA GLU A 91 37.68 33.16 14.34
C GLU A 91 37.45 32.25 13.13
N ALA A 92 38.50 32.03 12.31
CA ALA A 92 38.42 31.12 11.16
C ALA A 92 38.05 29.68 11.59
N TYR A 93 38.61 29.20 12.70
CA TYR A 93 38.27 27.89 13.26
C TYR A 93 36.80 27.83 13.69
N VAL A 94 36.33 28.81 14.48
CA VAL A 94 34.95 28.86 14.95
C VAL A 94 33.98 28.89 13.77
N ASN A 95 34.22 29.73 12.77
CA ASN A 95 33.41 29.79 11.56
C ASN A 95 33.36 28.42 10.85
N SER A 96 34.51 27.74 10.71
CA SER A 96 34.53 26.40 10.11
C SER A 96 33.73 25.35 10.90
N GLN A 97 33.67 25.47 12.22
CA GLN A 97 32.85 24.58 13.04
C GLN A 97 31.36 24.83 12.83
N PHE A 98 30.95 26.10 12.74
CA PHE A 98 29.57 26.46 12.42
C PHE A 98 29.18 26.06 10.99
N ASP A 99 30.07 26.22 10.02
CA ASP A 99 29.85 25.77 8.64
C ASP A 99 29.58 24.26 8.57
N GLU A 100 30.36 23.47 9.32
CA GLU A 100 30.15 22.02 9.40
C GLU A 100 28.82 21.69 10.10
N LEU A 101 28.48 22.35 11.21
CA LEU A 101 27.19 22.15 11.88
C LEU A 101 26.03 22.50 10.95
N HIS A 102 26.11 23.62 10.22
CA HIS A 102 25.10 24.00 9.22
C HIS A 102 24.98 22.94 8.12
N ARG A 103 26.10 22.38 7.65
CA ARG A 103 26.09 21.28 6.67
C ARG A 103 25.32 20.07 7.21
N LEU A 104 25.56 19.67 8.46
CA LEU A 104 24.84 18.55 9.09
C LEU A 104 23.34 18.83 9.24
N VAL A 105 22.97 20.04 9.66
CA VAL A 105 21.56 20.47 9.76
C VAL A 105 20.88 20.36 8.39
N ARG A 106 21.49 20.87 7.32
CA ARG A 106 20.94 20.78 5.96
C ARG A 106 20.75 19.34 5.47
N LEU A 107 21.68 18.45 5.83
CA LEU A 107 21.57 17.04 5.50
C LEU A 107 20.39 16.37 6.22
N GLU A 108 20.17 16.68 7.50
CA GLU A 108 19.00 16.19 8.23
C GLU A 108 17.68 16.78 7.74
N GLU A 109 17.64 18.08 7.45
CA GLU A 109 16.47 18.72 6.82
C GLU A 109 16.12 18.02 5.50
N LYS A 110 17.12 17.74 4.65
CA LYS A 110 16.90 17.03 3.39
C LYS A 110 16.42 15.59 3.61
N ARG A 111 16.99 14.89 4.59
CA ARG A 111 16.61 13.51 4.93
C ARG A 111 15.17 13.45 5.42
N THR A 112 14.79 14.35 6.33
CA THR A 112 13.44 14.42 6.90
C THR A 112 12.40 14.81 5.85
N LEU A 113 12.70 15.79 4.99
CA LEU A 113 11.84 16.15 3.87
C LEU A 113 11.60 14.95 2.94
N HIS A 114 12.67 14.27 2.53
CA HIS A 114 12.55 13.10 1.66
C HIS A 114 11.71 11.97 2.29
N LEU A 115 11.81 11.78 3.61
CA LEU A 115 11.01 10.79 4.33
C LEU A 115 9.52 11.17 4.34
N VAL A 116 9.19 12.46 4.43
CA VAL A 116 7.83 12.97 4.31
C VAL A 116 7.31 12.77 2.89
N ASP A 117 8.10 13.15 1.87
CA ASP A 117 7.72 12.98 0.45
C ASP A 117 7.39 11.51 0.13
N LEU A 118 8.24 10.57 0.57
CA LEU A 118 7.99 9.14 0.40
C LEU A 118 6.70 8.70 1.09
N LYS A 119 6.45 9.22 2.31
CA LYS A 119 5.24 8.90 3.07
C LYS A 119 3.98 9.38 2.37
N GLU A 120 4.00 10.62 1.90
CA GLU A 120 2.89 11.21 1.17
C GLU A 120 2.66 10.50 -0.15
N ALA A 121 3.71 10.18 -0.89
CA ALA A 121 3.61 9.45 -2.15
C ALA A 121 2.95 8.08 -1.97
N PHE A 122 3.39 7.25 -1.00
CA PHE A 122 2.79 5.92 -0.84
C PHE A 122 1.36 5.97 -0.31
N LEU A 123 1.03 6.93 0.56
CA LEU A 123 -0.34 7.11 1.06
C LEU A 123 -1.26 7.62 -0.05
N THR A 124 -0.77 8.52 -0.89
CA THR A 124 -1.52 9.04 -2.04
C THR A 124 -1.77 7.94 -3.07
N ALA A 125 -0.77 7.12 -3.37
CA ALA A 125 -0.93 5.97 -4.25
C ALA A 125 -1.96 4.97 -3.70
N ALA A 126 -1.90 4.66 -2.40
CA ALA A 126 -2.89 3.78 -1.76
C ALA A 126 -4.31 4.35 -1.78
N ALA A 127 -4.46 5.66 -1.64
CA ALA A 127 -5.77 6.32 -1.77
C ALA A 127 -6.30 6.27 -3.20
N ALA A 128 -5.43 6.53 -4.19
CA ALA A 128 -5.79 6.45 -5.61
C ALA A 128 -6.23 5.03 -6.01
N GLU A 129 -5.54 4.00 -5.51
CA GLU A 129 -5.93 2.59 -5.71
C GLU A 129 -7.34 2.32 -5.18
N LYS A 130 -7.65 2.79 -3.96
CA LYS A 130 -9.00 2.62 -3.38
C LYS A 130 -10.07 3.38 -4.15
N ILE A 131 -9.75 4.56 -4.66
CA ILE A 131 -10.68 5.33 -5.50
C ILE A 131 -10.94 4.59 -6.81
N ALA A 132 -9.91 4.06 -7.46
CA ALA A 132 -10.06 3.29 -8.69
C ALA A 132 -10.93 2.05 -8.48
N GLU A 133 -10.72 1.32 -7.38
CA GLU A 133 -11.55 0.17 -6.99
C GLU A 133 -13.03 0.57 -6.81
N ILE A 134 -13.30 1.67 -6.10
CA ILE A 134 -14.66 2.19 -5.93
C ILE A 134 -15.27 2.60 -7.27
N THR A 135 -14.51 3.24 -8.14
CA THR A 135 -14.98 3.68 -9.47
C THR A 135 -15.44 2.49 -10.30
N VAL A 136 -14.63 1.43 -10.39
CA VAL A 136 -14.98 0.20 -11.12
C VAL A 136 -16.26 -0.44 -10.57
N HIS A 137 -16.40 -0.53 -9.24
CA HIS A 137 -17.62 -1.06 -8.64
C HIS A 137 -18.85 -0.18 -8.91
N THR A 138 -18.66 1.14 -8.92
CA THR A 138 -19.73 2.11 -9.18
C THR A 138 -20.20 2.05 -10.63
N GLU A 139 -19.28 1.94 -11.59
CA GLU A 139 -19.58 1.77 -13.01
C GLU A 139 -20.38 0.49 -13.25
N ARG A 140 -19.95 -0.63 -12.67
CA ARG A 140 -20.71 -1.89 -12.75
C ARG A 140 -22.12 -1.75 -12.19
N LEU A 141 -22.27 -1.08 -11.04
CA LEU A 141 -23.60 -0.86 -10.46
C LEU A 141 -24.48 0.00 -11.38
N GLN A 142 -23.90 1.01 -12.04
CA GLN A 142 -24.62 1.84 -13.02
C GLN A 142 -25.08 1.02 -14.23
N GLU A 143 -24.24 0.12 -14.75
CA GLU A 143 -24.59 -0.80 -15.84
C GLU A 143 -25.75 -1.74 -15.44
N GLU A 144 -25.69 -2.31 -14.23
CA GLU A 144 -26.75 -3.17 -13.70
C GLU A 144 -28.07 -2.40 -13.54
N MET A 145 -28.04 -1.17 -13.02
CA MET A 145 -29.22 -0.30 -12.92
C MET A 145 -29.80 0.07 -14.30
N ALA A 146 -28.96 0.35 -15.29
CA ALA A 146 -29.40 0.62 -16.66
C ALA A 146 -30.08 -0.59 -17.28
N CYS A 147 -29.53 -1.80 -17.08
CA CYS A 147 -30.13 -3.05 -17.53
C CYS A 147 -31.51 -3.28 -16.89
N ILE A 148 -31.63 -3.10 -15.57
CA ILE A 148 -32.92 -3.26 -14.86
C ILE A 148 -33.94 -2.24 -15.38
N THR A 149 -33.54 -0.97 -15.56
CA THR A 149 -34.42 0.08 -16.06
C THR A 149 -34.93 -0.22 -17.47
N GLN A 150 -34.05 -0.72 -18.35
CA GLN A 150 -34.43 -1.15 -19.69
C GLN A 150 -35.42 -2.32 -19.67
N GLN A 151 -35.18 -3.33 -18.81
CA GLN A 151 -36.08 -4.48 -18.66
C GLN A 151 -37.47 -4.07 -18.16
N LEU A 152 -37.55 -3.20 -17.16
CA LEU A 152 -38.82 -2.66 -16.66
C LEU A 152 -39.58 -1.91 -17.76
N GLY A 153 -38.89 -1.06 -18.52
CA GLY A 153 -39.51 -0.34 -19.64
C GLY A 153 -40.03 -1.26 -20.76
N GLN A 154 -39.41 -2.43 -20.97
CA GLN A 154 -39.92 -3.43 -21.92
C GLN A 154 -41.20 -4.11 -21.40
N LEU A 155 -41.27 -4.41 -20.10
CA LEU A 155 -42.46 -5.00 -19.47
C LEU A 155 -43.65 -4.03 -19.52
N ASP A 156 -43.44 -2.76 -19.19
CA ASP A 156 -44.49 -1.73 -19.23
C ASP A 156 -45.07 -1.57 -20.65
N GLN A 157 -44.23 -1.62 -21.69
CA GLN A 157 -44.65 -1.54 -23.10
C GLN A 157 -45.43 -2.79 -23.55
N ALA A 158 -45.04 -3.98 -23.07
CA ALA A 158 -45.74 -5.22 -23.34
C ALA A 158 -47.13 -5.24 -22.67
N GLU A 159 -47.25 -4.67 -21.47
CA GLU A 159 -48.52 -4.56 -20.75
C GLU A 159 -49.47 -3.52 -21.38
N ALA A 160 -48.93 -2.47 -22.01
CA ALA A 160 -49.71 -1.42 -22.68
C ALA A 160 -50.26 -1.82 -24.08
N GLN A 161 -49.88 -2.95 -24.66
CA GLN A 161 -50.41 -3.43 -25.95
C GLN A 161 -51.53 -4.48 -25.77
N PRO A 162 -52.79 -4.15 -26.10
CA PRO A 162 -53.89 -5.10 -25.97
C PRO A 162 -53.81 -6.17 -27.07
N GLY A 163 -53.44 -7.39 -26.68
CA GLY A 163 -53.48 -8.59 -27.54
C GLY A 163 -52.15 -9.30 -27.82
N ALA A 164 -51.01 -8.78 -27.35
CA ALA A 164 -49.67 -9.33 -27.64
C ALA A 164 -49.14 -10.33 -26.58
N GLY A 165 -49.95 -10.69 -25.58
CA GLY A 165 -49.54 -11.49 -24.41
C GLY A 165 -49.04 -12.92 -24.70
N VAL A 166 -49.14 -13.42 -25.93
CA VAL A 166 -48.75 -14.79 -26.32
C VAL A 166 -47.56 -14.87 -27.28
N ALA A 167 -47.07 -13.75 -27.84
CA ALA A 167 -45.96 -13.77 -28.81
C ALA A 167 -44.60 -13.30 -28.23
N ALA A 168 -44.60 -12.48 -27.19
CA ALA A 168 -43.37 -11.90 -26.63
C ALA A 168 -42.55 -12.87 -25.75
N LEU A 169 -43.18 -13.92 -25.21
CA LEU A 169 -42.50 -14.92 -24.36
C LEU A 169 -41.56 -15.86 -25.15
N ALA A 170 -41.60 -15.85 -26.49
CA ALA A 170 -40.83 -16.76 -27.32
C ALA A 170 -39.54 -16.14 -27.93
N GLN A 171 -39.30 -14.84 -27.77
CA GLN A 171 -38.17 -14.14 -28.43
C GLN A 171 -37.22 -13.41 -27.46
N GLY A 172 -37.31 -13.71 -26.16
CA GLY A 172 -36.30 -13.29 -25.19
C GLY A 172 -34.98 -14.03 -25.43
N GLY A 173 -34.19 -13.54 -26.37
CA GLY A 173 -32.80 -13.98 -26.55
C GLY A 173 -32.03 -13.77 -25.24
N PRO A 174 -31.22 -14.74 -24.81
CA PRO A 174 -30.52 -14.63 -23.53
C PRO A 174 -29.51 -13.48 -23.59
N CYS A 175 -29.68 -12.47 -22.73
CA CYS A 175 -28.56 -11.62 -22.38
C CYS A 175 -27.45 -12.51 -21.81
N PRO A 176 -26.18 -12.33 -22.21
CA PRO A 176 -25.07 -13.02 -21.59
C PRO A 176 -25.10 -12.69 -20.09
N ARG A 177 -25.26 -13.70 -19.24
CA ARG A 177 -25.09 -13.51 -17.80
C ARG A 177 -23.64 -13.09 -17.57
N PRO A 178 -23.38 -11.98 -16.85
CA PRO A 178 -22.04 -11.72 -16.34
C PRO A 178 -21.72 -12.90 -15.42
N ALA A 179 -20.63 -13.60 -15.70
CA ALA A 179 -20.13 -14.62 -14.80
C ALA A 179 -19.95 -13.99 -13.41
N GLN A 180 -20.70 -14.46 -12.42
CA GLN A 180 -20.43 -14.17 -11.02
C GLN A 180 -19.09 -14.82 -10.69
N ARG A 181 -18.01 -14.06 -10.88
CA ARG A 181 -16.73 -14.40 -10.26
C ARG A 181 -16.85 -14.06 -8.79
N ASP A 182 -16.73 -15.10 -7.98
CA ASP A 182 -16.74 -15.07 -6.53
C ASP A 182 -15.64 -14.11 -6.03
N ILE A 183 -16.06 -13.01 -5.42
CA ILE A 183 -15.19 -11.92 -4.95
C ILE A 183 -14.47 -12.30 -3.64
N GLU A 184 -14.80 -13.43 -3.02
CA GLU A 184 -14.14 -13.87 -1.78
C GLU A 184 -12.80 -14.60 -1.98
N ALA A 185 -12.40 -14.90 -3.22
CA ALA A 185 -11.12 -15.55 -3.51
C ALA A 185 -9.96 -14.54 -3.64
N ARG A 186 -9.61 -13.89 -2.53
CA ARG A 186 -8.40 -13.07 -2.41
C ARG A 186 -7.15 -13.95 -2.61
N PRO A 187 -6.26 -13.68 -3.60
CA PRO A 187 -4.93 -14.24 -3.60
C PRO A 187 -4.22 -13.73 -2.34
N ARG A 188 -3.76 -14.64 -1.48
CA ARG A 188 -2.91 -14.23 -0.36
C ARG A 188 -1.65 -13.61 -0.94
N LEU A 189 -1.33 -12.40 -0.47
CA LEU A 189 -0.03 -11.77 -0.70
C LEU A 189 1.08 -12.80 -0.40
N PRO A 190 2.19 -12.84 -1.16
CA PRO A 190 3.38 -13.55 -0.74
C PRO A 190 3.69 -13.16 0.71
N GLU A 191 3.93 -14.16 1.57
CA GLU A 191 4.31 -13.88 2.95
C GLU A 191 5.48 -12.90 2.96
N PRO A 192 5.43 -11.81 3.77
CA PRO A 192 6.59 -11.00 4.01
C PRO A 192 7.74 -11.92 4.40
N ARG A 193 8.87 -11.82 3.68
CA ARG A 193 10.08 -12.53 4.09
C ARG A 193 10.33 -12.17 5.54
N ARG A 194 10.47 -13.20 6.38
CA ARG A 194 10.71 -13.12 7.83
C ARG A 194 11.55 -11.89 8.17
N ASP A 195 11.00 -11.00 8.98
CA ASP A 195 11.78 -9.94 9.62
C ASP A 195 12.99 -10.57 10.33
N PRO A 196 14.19 -9.96 10.26
CA PRO A 196 15.31 -10.35 11.09
C PRO A 196 14.86 -10.41 12.56
N GLN A 197 14.98 -11.59 13.15
CA GLN A 197 14.50 -11.89 14.49
C GLN A 197 15.24 -11.00 15.49
N ASP A 198 14.51 -10.10 16.16
CA ASP A 198 15.03 -9.27 17.23
C ASP A 198 15.46 -10.17 18.41
N PRO A 199 16.75 -10.21 18.83
CA PRO A 199 17.23 -11.19 19.81
C PRO A 199 16.78 -10.99 21.25
N MET A 200 15.89 -10.03 21.56
CA MET A 200 15.67 -9.55 22.92
C MET A 200 14.23 -9.67 23.45
N ASP A 201 13.46 -10.69 23.06
CA ASP A 201 12.20 -11.02 23.73
C ASP A 201 12.34 -12.32 24.54
N TYR A 202 12.93 -12.19 25.74
CA TYR A 202 12.85 -13.21 26.79
C TYR A 202 11.94 -12.70 27.92
N GLY A 203 10.65 -13.02 27.81
CA GLY A 203 9.83 -13.59 28.88
C GLY A 203 9.42 -12.67 30.03
N GLU A 204 8.23 -12.09 29.94
CA GLU A 204 7.52 -11.59 31.12
C GLU A 204 6.38 -12.56 31.52
N GLY A 205 6.73 -13.47 32.42
CA GLY A 205 5.78 -14.35 33.08
C GLY A 205 4.97 -13.61 34.14
N GLY A 206 3.69 -13.40 33.84
CA GLY A 206 2.55 -13.46 34.75
C GLY A 206 2.62 -12.76 36.12
N SER A 207 1.82 -11.71 36.29
CA SER A 207 1.12 -11.46 37.55
C SER A 207 -0.22 -10.76 37.33
N ARG A 208 -1.29 -11.53 37.60
CA ARG A 208 -2.67 -11.07 37.75
C ARG A 208 -2.79 -10.13 38.95
N SER A 209 -3.51 -9.02 38.82
CA SER A 209 -4.22 -8.39 39.94
C SER A 209 -5.34 -7.51 39.35
N SER A 210 -6.58 -8.00 39.30
CA SER A 210 -7.62 -7.97 40.34
C SER A 210 -8.35 -6.63 40.42
N MET A 211 -9.67 -6.69 40.15
CA MET A 211 -10.63 -5.59 40.04
C MET A 211 -10.74 -4.67 41.28
N GLY A 212 -11.18 -3.44 41.05
CA GLY A 212 -11.78 -2.58 42.07
C GLY A 212 -12.51 -1.39 41.45
N HIS A 213 -13.85 -1.39 41.51
CA HIS A 213 -14.71 -0.25 41.22
C HIS A 213 -15.04 0.55 42.50
N ALA A 214 -15.36 1.84 42.27
CA ALA A 214 -16.25 2.73 43.06
C ALA A 214 -15.65 3.48 44.27
N PRO A 215 -16.26 4.62 44.69
CA PRO A 215 -17.54 5.22 44.26
C PRO A 215 -17.45 6.53 43.47
#